data_AF-A0A1Z8T3F9-F1
#
_entry.id   AF-A0A1Z8T3F9-F1
#
_cell.length_a   1.000
_cell.length_b   1.000
_cell.length_c   1.000
_cell.angle_alpha   90.00
_cell.angle_beta   90.00
_cell.angle_gamma   90.00
#
_symmetry.space_group_name_H-M   'P 1'
#
loop_
_entity.id
_entity.type
_entity.pdbx_description
1 polymer ?
#
loop_
_entity_poly.entity_id
_entity_poly.type
_entity_poly.pdbx_seq_one_letter_code
_entity_poly.pdbx_strand_id
1 'polypeptide(L)' 'MEKINTKGHSFVGTVWPVIGSKGDKYSIVMTDEGFECNCPAYVKCKHIKAVEKKILCQSGT' A
#
# COMPACT_ATOMS: atom_id res chain seq x y z
N MET A 1 -12.85 7.99 9.36
CA MET A 1 -11.63 7.93 8.52
C MET A 1 -10.84 6.73 8.99
N GLU A 2 -11.03 5.60 8.32
CA GLU A 2 -10.33 4.35 8.65
C GLU A 2 -8.88 4.48 8.19
N LYS A 3 -7.97 4.69 9.13
CA LYS A 3 -6.53 4.70 8.87
C LYS A 3 -6.01 3.30 9.14
N ILE A 4 -5.43 2.67 8.14
CA ILE A 4 -4.68 1.43 8.34
C ILE A 4 -3.53 1.71 9.31
N ASN A 5 -3.40 0.91 10.36
CA ASN A 5 -2.29 1.07 11.29
C ASN A 5 -1.14 0.21 10.80
N THR A 6 -0.13 0.84 10.19
CA THR A 6 1.06 0.15 9.68
C THR A 6 1.97 -0.34 10.80
N LYS A 7 1.89 0.30 11.97
CA LYS A 7 2.73 0.01 13.11
C LYS A 7 2.35 -1.33 13.76
N GLY A 8 3.19 -2.34 13.60
CA GLY A 8 2.97 -3.69 14.13
C GLY A 8 1.96 -4.51 13.32
N HIS A 9 1.68 -4.12 12.08
CA HIS A 9 0.80 -4.87 11.20
C HIS A 9 1.49 -6.15 10.69
N SER A 10 0.77 -7.26 10.63
CA SER A 10 1.33 -8.56 10.15
C SER A 10 1.82 -8.52 8.70
N PHE A 11 1.47 -7.47 7.97
CA PHE A 11 1.84 -7.25 6.58
C PHE A 11 3.04 -6.29 6.41
N VAL A 12 3.67 -5.81 7.49
CA VAL A 12 4.95 -5.09 7.42
C VAL A 12 6.00 -6.00 6.75
N GLY A 13 6.71 -5.46 5.77
CA GLY A 13 7.65 -6.18 4.90
C GLY A 13 7.01 -6.82 3.66
N THR A 14 5.67 -6.78 3.53
CA THR A 14 4.99 -7.27 2.32
C THR A 14 5.16 -6.28 1.17
N VAL A 15 5.36 -6.84 -0.03
CA VAL A 15 5.51 -6.08 -1.28
C VAL A 15 4.30 -6.33 -2.18
N TRP A 16 3.61 -5.26 -2.57
CA TRP A 16 2.53 -5.32 -3.54
C TRP A 16 2.99 -4.75 -4.89
N PRO A 17 3.11 -5.60 -5.92
CA PRO A 17 3.36 -5.14 -7.28
C PRO A 17 2.07 -4.52 -7.84
N VAL A 18 2.15 -3.28 -8.31
CA VAL A 18 1.06 -2.56 -8.96
C VAL A 18 1.48 -2.13 -10.35
N ILE A 19 0.56 -2.24 -11.31
CA ILE A 19 0.79 -1.81 -12.68
C ILE A 19 0.11 -0.46 -12.85
N GLY A 20 0.91 0.57 -13.14
CA GLY A 20 0.43 1.90 -13.45
C GLY A 20 -0.28 1.97 -14.80
N SER A 21 -0.99 3.06 -15.04
CA SER A 21 -1.82 3.23 -16.24
C SER A 21 -1.06 3.17 -17.58
N LYS A 22 0.26 3.33 -17.58
CA LYS A 22 1.13 3.25 -18.76
C LYS A 22 1.86 1.90 -18.91
N GLY A 23 1.60 0.94 -18.02
CA GLY A 23 2.32 -0.34 -17.98
C GLY A 23 3.55 -0.34 -17.06
N ASP A 24 3.86 0.77 -16.40
CA ASP A 24 4.93 0.86 -15.41
C ASP A 24 4.64 -0.03 -14.19
N LYS A 25 5.60 -0.83 -13.77
CA LYS A 25 5.47 -1.65 -12.56
C LYS A 25 6.02 -0.85 -11.39
N TYR A 26 5.17 -0.56 -10.41
CA TYR A 26 5.59 0.00 -9.15
C TYR A 26 5.47 -1.07 -8.07
N SER A 27 6.34 -0.97 -7.07
CA SER A 27 6.25 -1.80 -5.87
C SER A 27 5.86 -0.91 -4.71
N ILE A 28 4.87 -1.38 -3.95
CA ILE A 28 4.49 -0.78 -2.68
C ILE A 28 5.00 -1.69 -1.59
N VAL A 29 5.76 -1.14 -0.66
CA VAL A 29 6.19 -1.82 0.56
C VAL A 29 5.38 -1.26 1.72
N MET A 30 4.97 -2.13 2.62
CA MET A 30 4.45 -1.69 3.92
C MET A 30 5.61 -1.75 4.91
N THR A 31 5.96 -0.61 5.49
CA THR A 31 6.93 -0.51 6.58
C THR A 31 6.18 -0.34 7.90
N ASP A 32 6.88 -0.42 9.03
CA ASP A 32 6.23 -0.14 10.32
C ASP A 32 5.80 1.34 10.42
N GLU A 33 6.54 2.23 9.78
CA GLU A 33 6.28 3.67 9.75
C GLU A 33 5.18 4.07 8.77
N GLY A 34 4.84 3.22 7.77
CA GLY A 34 3.86 3.59 6.77
C GLY A 34 3.77 2.67 5.55
N PHE A 35 3.37 3.26 4.42
CA PHE A 35 3.48 2.64 3.11
C PHE A 35 4.47 3.43 2.27
N GLU A 36 5.47 2.75 1.71
CA GLU A 36 6.37 3.34 0.73
C GLU A 36 6.00 2.84 -0.65
N CYS A 37 5.88 3.75 -1.61
CA CYS A 37 5.66 3.40 -3.00
C CYS A 37 6.81 3.96 -3.84
N ASN A 38 7.36 3.13 -4.72
CA ASN A 38 8.40 3.53 -5.67
C ASN A 38 7.89 4.45 -6.80
N CYS A 39 6.61 4.82 -6.78
CA CYS A 39 6.03 5.75 -7.74
C CYS A 39 6.53 7.18 -7.47
N PRO A 40 6.76 8.02 -8.50
CA PRO A 40 7.22 9.41 -8.33
C PRO A 40 6.32 10.27 -7.43
N ALA A 41 5.10 9.84 -7.14
CA ALA A 41 4.16 10.54 -6.28
C ALA A 41 4.38 10.32 -4.76
N TYR A 42 5.35 9.48 -4.34
CA TYR A 42 5.88 9.20 -2.98
C TYR A 42 4.91 9.09 -1.78
N VAL A 43 4.02 10.06 -1.54
CA VAL A 43 3.23 10.20 -0.29
C VAL A 43 1.71 10.11 -0.48
N LYS A 44 1.17 10.40 -1.67
CA LYS A 44 -0.28 10.33 -1.97
C LYS A 44 -0.58 9.65 -3.30
N CYS A 45 0.12 8.57 -3.61
CA CYS A 45 -0.17 7.84 -4.82
C CYS A 45 -1.52 7.09 -4.70
N LYS A 46 -2.25 7.01 -5.82
CA LYS A 46 -3.52 6.26 -5.90
C LYS A 46 -3.34 4.78 -5.58
N HIS A 47 -2.11 4.29 -5.72
CA HIS A 47 -1.76 2.88 -5.53
C HIS A 47 -1.74 2.47 -4.05
N ILE A 48 -1.16 3.29 -3.16
CA ILE A 48 -1.20 3.02 -1.70
C ILE A 48 -2.65 2.96 -1.24
N LYS A 49 -3.49 3.96 -1.60
CA LYS A 49 -4.93 3.94 -1.28
C LYS A 49 -5.66 2.69 -1.79
N ALA A 50 -5.29 2.19 -2.97
CA ALA A 50 -5.87 0.96 -3.50
C ALA A 50 -5.45 -0.27 -2.68
N VAL A 51 -4.19 -0.32 -2.23
CA VAL A 51 -3.68 -1.36 -1.33
C VAL A 51 -4.34 -1.27 0.05
N GLU A 52 -4.41 -0.08 0.65
CA GLU A 52 -5.11 0.16 1.92
C GLU A 52 -6.56 -0.34 1.87
N LYS A 53 -7.29 0.01 0.79
CA LYS A 53 -8.67 -0.45 0.59
C LYS A 53 -8.75 -1.96 0.42
N LYS A 54 -7.78 -2.59 -0.28
CA LYS A 54 -7.74 -4.05 -0.40
C LYS A 54 -7.50 -4.73 0.95
N ILE A 55 -6.58 -4.20 1.76
CA ILE A 55 -6.27 -4.77 3.07
C ILE A 55 -7.46 -4.61 4.01
N LEU A 56 -8.07 -3.42 4.09
CA LEU A 56 -9.26 -3.17 4.92
C LEU A 56 -10.46 -4.06 4.52
N CYS A 57 -10.63 -4.34 3.23
CA CYS A 57 -11.70 -5.21 2.74
C CYS A 57 -11.47 -6.70 3.09
N GLN A 58 -10.23 -7.11 3.35
CA GLN A 58 -9.89 -8.51 3.66
C GLN A 58 -10.01 -8.87 5.15
N SER A 59 -10.17 -7.90 6.05
CA SER A 59 -10.29 -8.14 7.51
C SER A 59 -11.72 -8.39 7.99
N GLY A 60 -12.71 -8.45 7.09
CA GLY A 60 -14.09 -8.79 7.41
C GLY A 60 -14.43 -10.22 7.02
N THR A 61 -14.17 -11.19 7.89
CA THR A 61 -14.83 -12.51 7.88
C THR A 61 -15.12 -12.92 9.31
#